data_AF-A0A833SZX9-F1
#
_entry.id   AF-A0A833SZX9-F1
#
_cell.length_a   1.000
_cell.length_b   1.000
_cell.length_c   1.000
_cell.angle_alpha   90.00
_cell.angle_beta   90.00
_cell.angle_gamma   90.00
#
_symmetry.space_group_name_H-M   'P 1'
#
loop_
_entity.id
_entity.type
_entity.pdbx_description
1 polymer ?
#
loop_
_entity_poly.entity_id
_entity_poly.type
_entity_poly.pdbx_seq_one_letter_code
_entity_poly.pdbx_strand_id
1 'polypeptide(L)'
;MKTIFNINKESFLWELVGTPYVDMFEQESGQLLIDRRRSEVALEIVQFLALRKPNHFERLKLLHGDKDLFRLAWLKTNTSFHMIQTPAAAAGSVIGNQFCGMTMVQHDPRRNFVLTPQRQEAD
;
A
#
# COMPACT_ATOMS: atom_id res chain seq x y z
N MET A 1 -16.12 9.35 -5.33
CA MET A 1 -15.40 8.13 -5.73
C MET A 1 -15.01 7.41 -4.44
N LYS A 2 -15.44 6.17 -4.21
CA LYS A 2 -15.05 5.40 -3.01
C LYS A 2 -13.68 4.79 -3.29
N THR A 3 -12.65 5.26 -2.59
CA THR A 3 -11.36 4.57 -2.62
C THR A 3 -11.47 3.32 -1.73
N ILE A 4 -10.75 2.26 -2.08
CA ILE A 4 -10.86 0.96 -1.40
C ILE A 4 -10.42 1.04 0.07
N PHE A 5 -9.57 2.01 0.44
CA PHE A 5 -9.08 2.21 1.81
C PHE A 5 -9.50 3.54 2.44
N ASN A 6 -10.47 4.23 1.84
CA ASN A 6 -11.03 5.49 2.32
C ASN A 6 -9.99 6.64 2.48
N ILE A 7 -8.88 6.60 1.75
CA ILE A 7 -7.89 7.68 1.64
C ILE A 7 -8.33 8.68 0.54
N ASN A 8 -9.41 9.41 0.81
CA ASN A 8 -9.92 10.44 -0.11
C ASN A 8 -9.33 11.84 0.18
N LYS A 9 -9.74 12.83 -0.61
CA LYS A 9 -9.29 14.22 -0.50
C LYS A 9 -9.63 14.85 0.85
N GLU A 10 -10.75 14.45 1.45
CA GLU A 10 -11.24 14.94 2.74
C GLU A 10 -10.60 14.21 3.94
N SER A 11 -9.71 13.24 3.70
CA SER A 11 -9.06 12.48 4.76
C SER A 11 -8.11 13.34 5.60
N PHE A 12 -8.30 13.33 6.92
CA PHE A 12 -7.44 14.04 7.89
C PHE A 12 -5.97 13.58 7.87
N LEU A 13 -5.72 12.41 7.28
CA LEU A 13 -4.42 11.92 6.85
C LEU A 13 -3.51 13.02 6.28
N TRP A 14 -4.02 13.79 5.31
CA TRP A 14 -3.20 14.71 4.51
C TRP A 14 -2.70 15.89 5.34
N GLU A 15 -3.56 16.39 6.23
CA GLU A 15 -3.22 17.42 7.21
C GLU A 15 -2.22 16.89 8.24
N LEU A 16 -2.46 15.69 8.78
CA LEU A 16 -1.60 15.06 9.77
C LEU A 16 -0.17 14.81 9.25
N VAL A 17 -0.05 14.35 8.00
CA VAL A 17 1.25 14.14 7.34
C VAL A 17 1.84 15.47 6.84
N GLY A 18 1.02 16.51 6.68
CA GLY A 18 1.42 17.78 6.09
C GLY A 18 1.83 17.60 4.62
N THR A 19 0.97 16.97 3.83
CA THR A 19 1.20 16.69 2.40
C THR A 19 -0.10 16.94 1.64
N PRO A 20 -0.08 17.65 0.50
CA PRO A 20 -1.28 17.86 -0.31
C PRO A 20 -1.90 16.52 -0.76
N TYR A 21 -3.22 16.50 -0.94
CA TYR A 21 -3.89 15.35 -1.53
C TYR A 21 -3.30 15.04 -2.91
N VAL A 22 -3.00 13.76 -3.14
CA VAL A 22 -2.56 13.24 -4.43
C VAL A 22 -3.60 12.22 -4.88
N ASP A 23 -4.29 12.54 -5.99
CA ASP A 23 -5.22 11.62 -6.62
C ASP A 23 -4.43 10.54 -7.37
N MET A 24 -4.25 9.41 -6.69
CA MET A 24 -3.52 8.27 -7.22
C MET A 24 -4.15 6.96 -6.80
N PHE A 25 -3.85 5.93 -7.57
CA PHE A 25 -4.36 4.60 -7.31
C PHE A 25 -3.89 4.05 -5.96
N GLU A 26 -4.85 3.59 -5.15
CA GLU A 26 -4.62 2.86 -3.91
C GLU A 26 -4.68 1.36 -4.18
N GLN A 27 -3.71 0.61 -3.66
CA GLN A 27 -3.72 -0.83 -3.75
C GLN A 27 -2.91 -1.46 -2.62
N GLU A 28 -3.43 -2.55 -2.05
CA GLU A 28 -2.62 -3.51 -1.30
C GLU A 28 -1.68 -4.25 -2.26
N SER A 29 -0.38 -4.02 -2.10
CA SER A 29 0.64 -4.82 -2.77
C SER A 29 1.05 -5.97 -1.86
N GLY A 30 1.46 -7.12 -2.39
CA GLY A 30 2.17 -8.14 -1.60
C GLY A 30 3.62 -7.77 -1.29
N GLN A 31 4.23 -6.89 -2.09
CA GLN A 31 5.68 -6.69 -2.12
C GLN A 31 6.02 -5.22 -2.40
N LEU A 32 7.11 -4.76 -1.79
CA LEU A 32 7.76 -3.47 -2.06
C LEU A 32 9.25 -3.72 -2.33
N LEU A 33 9.80 -3.12 -3.38
CA LEU A 33 11.23 -3.12 -3.66
C LEU A 33 11.79 -1.73 -3.39
N ILE A 34 12.76 -1.63 -2.48
CA ILE A 34 13.32 -0.36 -2.02
C ILE A 34 14.82 -0.33 -2.26
N ASP A 35 15.28 0.66 -3.02
CA ASP A 35 16.69 1.02 -3.07
C ASP A 35 17.03 1.90 -1.85
N ARG A 36 17.63 1.29 -0.83
CA ARG A 36 17.94 1.97 0.44
C ARG A 36 18.83 3.19 0.26
N ARG A 37 19.75 3.18 -0.71
CA ARG A 37 20.71 4.28 -0.94
C ARG A 37 20.04 5.49 -1.58
N ARG A 38 19.05 5.27 -2.43
CA ARG A 38 18.33 6.32 -3.16
C ARG A 38 17.12 6.86 -2.41
N SER A 39 16.78 6.25 -1.27
CA SER A 39 15.54 6.53 -0.55
C SER A 39 15.76 6.78 0.95
N GLU A 40 16.95 7.21 1.34
CA GLU A 40 17.31 7.47 2.75
C GLU A 40 16.32 8.42 3.44
N VAL A 41 16.09 9.60 2.86
CA VAL A 41 15.15 10.60 3.41
C VAL A 41 13.74 10.03 3.55
N ALA A 42 13.26 9.29 2.54
CA ALA A 42 11.93 8.70 2.60
C ALA A 42 11.85 7.60 3.67
N LEU A 43 12.89 6.79 3.84
CA LEU A 43 12.97 5.75 4.87
C LEU A 43 13.01 6.34 6.29
N GLU A 44 13.66 7.48 6.49
CA GLU A 44 13.61 8.21 7.77
C GLU A 44 12.19 8.68 8.09
N ILE A 45 11.47 9.21 7.08
CA ILE A 45 10.07 9.59 7.24
C ILE A 45 9.19 8.37 7.53
N VAL A 46 9.39 7.23 6.86
CA VAL A 46 8.66 5.99 7.19
C VAL A 46 8.86 5.62 8.65
N GLN A 47 10.10 5.59 9.13
CA GLN A 47 10.42 5.28 10.53
C GLN A 47 9.74 6.26 11.49
N PHE A 48 9.79 7.56 11.17
CA PHE A 48 9.12 8.58 11.96
C PHE A 48 7.61 8.36 12.03
N LEU A 49 6.95 8.13 10.90
CA LEU A 49 5.50 7.92 10.85
C LEU A 49 5.08 6.62 11.56
N ALA A 50 5.90 5.56 11.46
CA ALA A 50 5.61 4.26 12.06
C ALA A 50 5.86 4.22 13.59
N LEU A 51 6.91 4.89 14.06
CA LEU A 51 7.39 4.74 15.45
C LEU A 51 6.98 5.89 16.37
N ARG A 52 6.52 7.03 15.82
CA ARG A 52 6.11 8.18 16.63
C ARG A 52 4.93 7.82 17.54
N LYS A 53 5.03 8.24 18.80
CA LYS A 53 3.94 8.14 19.79
C LYS A 53 3.34 9.52 20.10
N PRO A 54 2.02 9.60 20.38
CA PRO A 54 1.04 8.52 20.21
C PRO A 54 0.81 8.21 18.71
N ASN A 55 0.49 6.95 18.39
CA ASN A 55 0.23 6.53 17.01
C ASN A 55 -1.15 7.03 16.57
N HIS A 56 -1.20 8.20 15.93
CA HIS A 56 -2.46 8.80 15.47
C HIS A 56 -3.09 8.01 14.31
N PHE A 57 -2.29 7.39 13.45
CA PHE A 57 -2.80 6.62 12.30
C PHE A 57 -3.64 5.44 12.75
N GLU A 58 -3.15 4.69 13.73
CA GLU A 58 -3.85 3.54 14.31
C GLU A 58 -5.06 3.99 15.15
N ARG A 59 -4.87 4.99 16.03
CA ARG A 59 -5.94 5.48 16.92
C ARG A 59 -7.14 6.04 16.15
N LEU A 60 -6.89 6.71 15.01
CA LEU A 60 -7.92 7.33 14.18
C LEU A 60 -8.29 6.46 12.96
N LYS A 61 -7.69 5.26 12.80
CA LYS A 61 -7.90 4.34 11.67
C LYS A 61 -7.75 5.01 10.29
N LEU A 62 -6.68 5.79 10.13
CA LEU A 62 -6.44 6.60 8.92
C LEU A 62 -5.74 5.83 7.79
N LEU A 63 -5.14 4.67 8.08
CA LEU A 63 -4.39 3.85 7.13
C LEU A 63 -4.81 2.39 7.24
N HIS A 64 -4.63 1.61 6.18
CA HIS A 64 -4.93 0.17 6.18
C HIS A 64 -3.73 -0.71 6.48
N GLY A 65 -2.50 -0.22 6.25
CA GLY A 65 -1.31 -1.01 6.53
C GLY A 65 0.00 -0.21 6.48
N ASP A 66 1.10 -0.94 6.66
CA ASP A 66 2.46 -0.40 6.60
C ASP A 66 2.82 0.17 5.23
N LYS A 67 2.30 -0.41 4.14
CA LYS A 67 2.53 0.03 2.76
C LYS A 67 2.04 1.46 2.51
N ASP A 68 0.94 1.86 3.13
CA ASP A 68 0.47 3.24 3.02
C ASP A 68 1.48 4.21 3.65
N LEU A 69 2.18 3.82 4.73
CA LEU A 69 3.25 4.64 5.32
C LEU A 69 4.40 4.87 4.34
N PHE A 70 4.81 3.83 3.60
CA PHE A 70 5.81 3.97 2.55
C PHE A 70 5.33 4.91 1.43
N ARG A 71 4.09 4.74 0.94
CA ARG A 71 3.53 5.63 -0.08
C ARG A 71 3.53 7.09 0.40
N LEU A 72 3.03 7.35 1.60
CA LEU A 72 2.97 8.70 2.18
C LEU A 72 4.35 9.31 2.37
N ALA A 73 5.33 8.54 2.83
CA ALA A 73 6.69 9.03 2.99
C ALA A 73 7.32 9.42 1.65
N TRP A 74 7.10 8.64 0.59
CA TRP A 74 7.57 8.98 -0.75
C TRP A 74 6.89 10.23 -1.30
N LEU A 75 5.58 10.35 -1.14
CA LEU A 75 4.85 11.56 -1.52
C LEU A 75 5.33 12.80 -0.75
N LYS A 76 5.48 12.69 0.59
CA LYS A 76 5.92 13.78 1.46
C LYS A 76 7.31 14.29 1.11
N THR A 77 8.22 13.37 0.78
CA THR A 77 9.62 13.70 0.46
C THR A 77 9.83 14.00 -1.03
N ASN A 78 8.78 13.91 -1.84
CA ASN A 78 8.86 13.97 -3.30
C ASN A 78 9.90 12.98 -3.87
N THR A 79 10.07 11.83 -3.22
CA THR A 79 10.98 10.77 -3.67
C THR A 79 10.33 10.03 -4.83
N SER A 80 11.05 9.85 -5.94
CA SER A 80 10.55 9.13 -7.11
C SER A 80 10.29 7.65 -6.79
N PHE A 81 9.16 7.13 -7.27
CA PHE A 81 8.83 5.71 -7.21
C PHE A 81 8.01 5.28 -8.42
N HIS A 82 7.91 3.96 -8.59
CA HIS A 82 7.05 3.34 -9.58
C HIS A 82 5.97 2.52 -8.87
N MET A 83 4.71 2.78 -9.22
CA MET A 83 3.55 2.03 -8.74
C MET A 83 3.00 1.19 -9.89
N ILE A 84 2.91 -0.12 -9.69
CA ILE A 84 2.22 -1.01 -10.61
C ILE A 84 0.74 -0.65 -10.61
N GLN A 85 0.24 -0.22 -11.76
CA GLN A 85 -1.15 0.25 -11.92
C GLN A 85 -2.17 -0.89 -12.09
N THR A 86 -1.69 -2.13 -12.19
CA THR A 86 -2.59 -3.28 -12.37
C THR A 86 -2.97 -3.84 -11.01
N PRO A 87 -4.27 -3.87 -10.67
CA PRO A 87 -4.77 -4.45 -9.41
C PRO A 87 -4.22 -5.85 -9.17
N ALA A 88 -4.01 -6.19 -7.90
CA ALA A 88 -3.80 -7.58 -7.51
C ALA A 88 -5.08 -8.39 -7.79
N ALA A 89 -4.91 -9.65 -8.12
CA ALA A 89 -6.02 -10.59 -8.31
C ALA A 89 -5.80 -11.87 -7.50
N ALA A 90 -6.81 -12.73 -7.46
CA ALA A 90 -6.70 -14.06 -6.88
C ALA A 90 -6.65 -15.11 -8.00
N ALA A 91 -5.77 -16.09 -7.85
CA ALA A 91 -5.68 -17.28 -8.69
C ALA A 91 -6.08 -18.53 -7.89
N GLY A 92 -6.88 -19.38 -8.52
CA GLY A 92 -7.46 -20.56 -7.92
C GLY A 92 -8.30 -21.32 -8.92
N SER A 93 -8.94 -22.38 -8.43
CA SER A 93 -9.86 -23.20 -9.21
C SER A 93 -11.30 -22.90 -8.79
N VAL A 94 -12.24 -23.05 -9.72
CA VAL A 94 -13.67 -23.03 -9.40
C VAL A 94 -14.13 -24.47 -9.19
N ILE A 95 -14.63 -24.78 -8.00
CA ILE A 95 -15.18 -26.10 -7.66
C ILE A 95 -16.68 -25.91 -7.41
N GLY A 96 -17.49 -26.45 -8.31
CA GLY A 96 -18.93 -26.15 -8.35
C GLY A 96 -19.16 -24.67 -8.63
N ASN A 97 -19.76 -23.95 -7.67
CA ASN A 97 -20.03 -22.50 -7.76
C ASN A 97 -19.21 -21.68 -6.75
N GLN A 98 -18.10 -22.24 -6.25
CA GLN A 98 -17.22 -21.59 -5.27
C GLN A 98 -15.80 -21.42 -5.84
N PHE A 99 -15.20 -20.26 -5.57
CA PHE A 99 -13.79 -20.00 -5.89
C PHE A 99 -12.90 -20.54 -4.76
N CYS A 100 -11.96 -21.42 -5.11
CA CYS A 100 -10.97 -22.00 -4.21
C CYS A 100 -9.57 -21.58 -4.68
N GLY A 101 -9.04 -20.50 -4.10
CA GLY A 101 -7.73 -19.96 -4.48
C GLY A 101 -7.03 -19.30 -3.32
N MET A 102 -5.83 -19.78 -3.02
CA MET A 102 -4.93 -19.22 -2.01
C MET A 102 -3.76 -18.46 -2.65
N THR A 103 -3.77 -18.25 -3.96
CA THR A 103 -2.68 -17.61 -4.69
C THR A 103 -3.06 -16.18 -5.04
N MET A 104 -2.21 -15.23 -4.70
CA MET A 104 -2.31 -13.86 -5.19
C MET A 104 -1.56 -13.73 -6.51
N VAL A 105 -2.18 -13.03 -7.44
CA VAL A 105 -1.62 -12.62 -8.72
C VAL A 105 -1.21 -11.16 -8.60
N GLN A 106 0.05 -10.89 -8.86
CA GLN A 106 0.61 -9.56 -8.98
C GLN A 106 1.17 -9.36 -10.39
N HIS A 107 1.56 -8.13 -10.72
CA HIS A 107 2.11 -7.81 -12.04
C HIS A 107 3.46 -7.12 -11.91
N ASP A 108 4.38 -7.44 -12.81
CA ASP A 108 5.61 -6.67 -12.99
C ASP A 108 5.34 -5.36 -13.78
N PRO A 109 6.33 -4.47 -13.94
CA PRO A 109 6.17 -3.24 -14.74
C PRO A 109 5.81 -3.48 -16.22
N ARG A 110 6.04 -4.69 -16.73
CA ARG A 110 5.71 -5.12 -18.11
C ARG A 110 4.36 -5.83 -18.18
N ARG A 111 3.60 -5.89 -17.08
CA ARG A 111 2.30 -6.57 -16.94
C ARG A 111 2.37 -8.10 -17.04
N ASN A 112 3.54 -8.69 -16.82
CA ASN A 112 3.63 -10.14 -16.65
C ASN A 112 3.16 -10.52 -15.26
N PHE A 113 2.47 -11.66 -15.15
CA PHE A 113 1.96 -12.16 -13.88
C PHE A 113 3.08 -12.72 -13.01
N VAL A 114 3.02 -12.38 -11.72
CA VAL A 114 3.84 -12.96 -10.65
C VAL A 114 2.88 -13.60 -9.67
N LEU A 115 3.06 -14.90 -9.40
CA LEU A 115 2.22 -15.65 -8.48
C LEU A 115 2.91 -15.74 -7.12
N THR A 116 2.17 -15.38 -6.07
CA THR A 116 2.64 -15.45 -4.69
C THR A 116 1.59 -16.13 -3.84
N PRO A 117 1.94 -17.04 -2.91
CA PRO A 117 0.98 -17.54 -1.93
C PRO A 117 0.39 -16.37 -1.13
N GLN A 118 -0.94 -16.32 -0.97
CA GLN A 118 -1.53 -15.44 0.04
C GLN A 118 -1.20 -16.00 1.42
N ARG A 119 -0.64 -15.15 2.29
CA ARG A 119 -0.62 -15.46 3.72
C ARG A 119 -2.07 -15.42 4.22
N GLN A 120 -2.52 -16.52 4.80
CA GLN A 120 -3.67 -16.47 5.71
C GLN A 120 -3.19 -15.78 6.98
N GLU A 121 -3.85 -14.69 7.35
CA GLU A 121 -3.81 -14.24 8.74
C GLU A 121 -4.50 -15.35 9.56
N ALA A 122 -3.78 -15.90 10.53
CA ALA A 122 -4.40 -16.77 11.52
C ALA A 122 -5.27 -15.89 12.42
N ASP A 123 -6.56 -16.21 12.51
CA ASP A 123 -7.50 -15.59 13.46
C ASP A 123 -6.99 -15.62 14.91
#